data_AF-A0A830CFQ4-F1
#
_entry.id   AF-A0A830CFQ4-F1
#
_cell.length_a   1.000
_cell.length_b   1.000
_cell.length_c   1.000
_cell.angle_alpha   90.00
_cell.angle_beta   90.00
_cell.angle_gamma   90.00
#
_symmetry.space_group_name_H-M   'P 1'
#
loop_
_entity.id
_entity.type
_entity.pdbx_description
1 polymer ?
#
loop_
_entity_poly.entity_id
_entity_poly.type
_entity_poly.pdbx_seq_one_letter_code
_entity_poly.pdbx_strand_id
1 'polypeptide(L)'
;VYQNLDHVLLHTIQDLKVQFEEAIKPSKDALIANEFIRHAEMDVRVSVVSCISEIVRISAPDDPYEDDQMREFFQVAVGAFESLSCMSGRAYTKAVSILRTISYSQSCVLMLDLRMHDLIHQMFHTFFNVIRASHSNAIFSDMENIMRLIIRDDVDCDESALELAKIILANLKKENQNVSPVAFQLAENTFKKYSNDLEDYLEEAGRCLGFPVEDYAEVVVSLFRDPTPSEDMVCISSCE
;
A
#
# COMPACT_ATOMS: atom_id res chain seq x y z
N VAL A 1 -2.46 3.28 45.46
CA VAL A 1 -3.60 3.72 44.62
C VAL A 1 -3.29 3.48 43.15
N TYR A 2 -2.22 4.07 42.59
CA TYR A 2 -1.82 3.87 41.19
C TYR A 2 -1.57 2.41 40.80
N GLN A 3 -0.77 1.64 41.55
CA GLN A 3 -0.53 0.21 41.27
C GLN A 3 -1.79 -0.67 41.28
N ASN A 4 -2.81 -0.29 42.06
CA ASN A 4 -4.08 -0.99 42.09
C ASN A 4 -4.95 -0.60 40.88
N LEU A 5 -4.88 0.66 40.45
CA LEU A 5 -5.56 1.13 39.24
C LEU A 5 -4.95 0.49 37.98
N ASP A 6 -3.62 0.46 37.85
CA ASP A 6 -2.94 -0.17 36.71
C ASP A 6 -3.28 -1.66 36.60
N HIS A 7 -3.27 -2.38 37.73
CA HIS A 7 -3.66 -3.79 37.78
C HIS A 7 -5.12 -4.00 37.35
N VAL A 8 -6.05 -3.17 37.84
CA VAL A 8 -7.48 -3.27 37.47
C VAL A 8 -7.68 -2.96 35.98
N LEU A 9 -7.01 -1.92 35.45
CA LEU A 9 -7.12 -1.54 34.05
C LEU A 9 -6.58 -2.65 33.13
N LEU A 10 -5.41 -3.21 33.43
CA LEU A 10 -4.82 -4.30 32.65
C LEU A 10 -5.72 -5.55 32.64
N HIS A 11 -6.22 -5.96 33.81
CA HIS A 11 -7.09 -7.14 33.91
C HIS A 11 -8.42 -6.92 33.17
N THR A 12 -9.00 -5.73 33.29
CA THR A 12 -10.27 -5.40 32.60
C THR A 12 -10.10 -5.44 31.08
N ILE A 13 -9.00 -4.89 30.55
CA ILE A 13 -8.70 -4.93 29.12
C ILE A 13 -8.52 -6.38 28.66
N GLN A 14 -7.82 -7.19 29.44
CA GLN A 14 -7.60 -8.60 29.11
C GLN A 14 -8.91 -9.39 29.07
N ASP A 15 -9.78 -9.21 30.07
CA ASP A 15 -11.08 -9.90 30.12
C ASP A 15 -11.99 -9.51 28.95
N LEU A 16 -12.01 -8.22 28.60
CA LEU A 16 -12.76 -7.72 27.45
C LEU A 16 -12.26 -8.33 26.14
N LYS A 17 -10.95 -8.48 25.98
CA LYS A 17 -10.34 -9.11 24.80
C LYS A 17 -10.74 -10.58 24.68
N VAL A 18 -10.67 -11.33 25.79
CA VAL A 18 -11.09 -12.76 25.81
C VAL A 18 -12.56 -12.90 25.45
N GLN A 19 -13.44 -12.10 26.06
CA GLN A 19 -14.88 -12.13 25.75
C GLN A 19 -15.18 -11.77 24.29
N PHE A 20 -14.47 -10.78 23.75
CA PHE A 20 -14.62 -10.41 22.34
C PHE A 20 -14.21 -11.55 21.40
N GLU A 21 -13.04 -12.16 21.64
CA GLU A 21 -12.56 -13.28 20.81
C GLU A 21 -13.51 -14.48 20.88
N GLU A 22 -14.02 -14.83 22.06
CA GLU A 22 -15.02 -15.90 22.21
C GLU A 22 -16.32 -15.58 21.47
N ALA A 23 -16.80 -14.33 21.55
CA ALA A 23 -18.04 -13.91 20.91
C ALA A 23 -17.95 -13.87 19.38
N ILE A 24 -16.80 -13.50 18.83
CA ILE A 24 -16.62 -13.34 17.38
C ILE A 24 -16.11 -14.61 16.69
N LYS A 25 -15.57 -15.58 17.43
CA LYS A 25 -15.02 -16.83 16.90
C LYS A 25 -15.94 -17.55 15.88
N PRO A 26 -17.24 -17.77 16.13
CA PRO A 26 -18.11 -18.42 15.14
C PRO A 26 -18.19 -17.65 13.82
N SER A 27 -18.17 -16.32 13.89
CA SER A 27 -18.18 -15.45 12.71
C SER A 27 -16.84 -15.48 11.98
N LYS A 28 -15.71 -15.49 12.71
CA LYS A 28 -14.36 -15.65 12.14
C LYS A 28 -14.27 -16.93 11.32
N ASP A 29 -14.63 -18.05 11.94
CA ASP A 29 -14.57 -19.37 11.33
C ASP A 29 -15.47 -19.47 10.07
N ALA A 30 -16.67 -18.88 10.12
CA ALA A 30 -17.58 -18.85 8.97
C ALA A 30 -17.06 -17.96 7.84
N LEU A 31 -16.63 -16.73 8.12
CA LEU A 31 -16.23 -15.77 7.08
C LEU A 31 -15.03 -16.23 6.27
N ILE A 32 -14.07 -16.91 6.91
CA ILE A 32 -12.86 -17.40 6.25
C ILE A 32 -13.07 -18.75 5.52
N ALA A 33 -14.21 -19.41 5.73
CA ALA A 33 -14.53 -20.64 5.04
C ALA A 33 -14.67 -20.40 3.52
N ASN A 34 -14.18 -21.36 2.73
CA ASN A 34 -14.17 -21.29 1.25
C ASN A 34 -15.55 -20.96 0.65
N GLU A 35 -16.63 -21.41 1.27
CA GLU A 35 -18.01 -21.12 0.84
C GLU A 35 -18.35 -19.62 0.84
N PHE A 36 -17.70 -18.81 1.68
CA PHE A 36 -17.90 -17.37 1.77
C PHE A 36 -16.78 -16.58 1.08
N ILE A 37 -15.51 -16.85 1.41
CA ILE A 37 -14.40 -16.06 0.87
C ILE A 37 -14.14 -16.32 -0.62
N ARG A 38 -14.41 -17.54 -1.11
CA ARG A 38 -14.35 -17.93 -2.53
C ARG A 38 -15.74 -18.04 -3.17
N HIS A 39 -16.75 -17.39 -2.59
CA HIS A 39 -18.11 -17.41 -3.11
C HIS A 39 -18.16 -16.97 -4.59
N ALA A 40 -19.04 -17.55 -5.42
CA ALA A 40 -19.08 -17.27 -6.86
C ALA A 40 -19.41 -15.80 -7.18
N GLU A 41 -20.33 -15.20 -6.42
CA GLU A 41 -20.75 -13.81 -6.56
C GLU A 41 -19.74 -12.84 -5.95
N MET A 42 -19.28 -11.87 -6.75
CA MET A 42 -18.30 -10.85 -6.35
C MET A 42 -18.77 -9.99 -5.18
N ASP A 43 -20.03 -9.54 -5.21
CA ASP A 43 -20.63 -8.72 -4.14
C ASP A 43 -20.56 -9.40 -2.77
N VAL A 44 -20.71 -10.74 -2.75
CA VAL A 44 -20.60 -11.53 -1.52
C VAL A 44 -19.15 -11.58 -1.06
N ARG A 45 -18.20 -11.92 -1.95
CA ARG A 45 -16.77 -11.97 -1.59
C ARG A 45 -16.27 -10.64 -1.04
N VAL A 46 -16.56 -9.53 -1.72
CA VAL A 46 -16.12 -8.19 -1.28
C VAL A 46 -16.76 -7.81 0.05
N SER A 47 -18.02 -8.20 0.30
CA SER A 47 -18.67 -7.98 1.60
C SER A 47 -18.04 -8.80 2.72
N VAL A 48 -17.71 -10.07 2.46
CA VAL A 48 -17.02 -10.96 3.40
C VAL A 48 -15.65 -10.40 3.76
N VAL A 49 -14.86 -10.00 2.76
CA VAL A 49 -13.53 -9.40 2.97
C VAL A 49 -13.62 -8.07 3.73
N SER A 50 -14.64 -7.25 3.47
CA SER A 50 -14.88 -6.04 4.26
C SER A 50 -15.17 -6.33 5.74
N CYS A 51 -15.78 -7.46 6.07
CA CYS A 51 -15.95 -7.88 7.46
C CYS A 51 -14.61 -8.39 8.04
N ILE A 52 -13.89 -9.21 7.28
CA ILE A 52 -12.59 -9.74 7.69
C ILE A 52 -11.58 -8.60 7.93
N SER A 53 -11.56 -7.54 7.11
CA SER A 53 -10.66 -6.41 7.31
C SER A 53 -10.89 -5.69 8.64
N GLU A 54 -12.14 -5.60 9.10
CA GLU A 54 -12.45 -5.05 10.43
C GLU A 54 -12.02 -6.00 11.55
N ILE A 55 -12.17 -7.31 11.36
CA ILE A 55 -11.67 -8.31 12.32
C ILE A 55 -10.15 -8.19 12.46
N VAL A 56 -9.40 -8.12 11.34
CA VAL A 56 -7.95 -7.89 11.32
C VAL A 56 -7.59 -6.60 12.07
N ARG A 57 -8.30 -5.50 11.80
CA ARG A 57 -8.08 -4.23 12.50
C ARG A 57 -8.32 -4.33 14.01
N ILE A 58 -9.37 -5.05 14.43
CA ILE A 58 -9.77 -5.13 15.85
C ILE A 58 -8.88 -6.10 16.64
N SER A 59 -8.48 -7.22 16.04
CA SER A 59 -7.63 -8.21 16.70
C SER A 59 -6.16 -7.77 16.81
N ALA A 60 -5.72 -6.81 15.99
CA ALA A 60 -4.38 -6.23 16.07
C ALA A 60 -4.01 -5.81 17.52
N PRO A 61 -2.80 -6.14 18.00
CA PRO A 61 -1.64 -6.63 17.24
C PRO A 61 -1.62 -8.14 16.98
N ASP A 62 -2.61 -8.92 17.44
CA ASP A 62 -2.65 -10.36 17.20
C ASP A 62 -3.29 -10.66 15.84
N ASP A 63 -2.79 -11.67 15.15
CA ASP A 63 -3.39 -12.14 13.91
C ASP A 63 -4.66 -12.96 14.19
N PRO A 64 -5.81 -12.60 13.59
CA PRO A 64 -7.05 -13.32 13.86
C PRO A 64 -7.14 -14.67 13.15
N TYR A 65 -6.27 -14.94 12.17
CA TYR A 65 -6.26 -16.14 11.33
C TYR A 65 -4.83 -16.62 11.09
N GLU A 66 -4.69 -17.87 10.66
CA GLU A 66 -3.39 -18.45 10.26
C GLU A 66 -2.88 -17.83 8.95
N ASP A 67 -1.58 -17.92 8.69
CA ASP A 67 -0.92 -17.34 7.50
C ASP A 67 -1.63 -17.65 6.18
N ASP A 68 -2.01 -18.90 5.92
CA ASP A 68 -2.65 -19.30 4.67
C ASP A 68 -4.03 -18.65 4.48
N GLN A 69 -4.73 -18.45 5.59
CA GLN A 69 -6.01 -17.75 5.60
C GLN A 69 -5.83 -16.24 5.40
N MET A 70 -4.78 -15.66 6.00
CA MET A 70 -4.43 -14.26 5.77
C MET A 70 -4.01 -14.00 4.32
N ARG A 71 -3.27 -14.93 3.71
CA ARG A 71 -2.94 -14.87 2.26
C ARG A 71 -4.19 -14.88 1.39
N GLU A 72 -5.14 -15.77 1.67
CA GLU A 72 -6.43 -15.80 0.96
C GLU A 72 -7.20 -14.49 1.12
N PHE A 73 -7.27 -13.95 2.34
CA PHE A 73 -7.89 -12.66 2.61
C PHE A 73 -7.28 -11.54 1.76
N PHE A 74 -5.95 -11.41 1.75
CA PHE A 74 -5.28 -10.36 0.99
C PHE A 74 -5.48 -10.52 -0.52
N GLN A 75 -5.45 -11.76 -1.04
CA GLN A 75 -5.72 -12.01 -2.46
C GLN A 75 -7.10 -11.48 -2.88
N VAL A 76 -8.13 -11.76 -2.09
CA VAL A 76 -9.49 -11.29 -2.40
C VAL A 76 -9.63 -9.78 -2.11
N ALA A 77 -8.95 -9.23 -1.10
CA ALA A 77 -8.95 -7.80 -0.80
C ALA A 77 -8.31 -6.96 -1.90
N VAL A 78 -7.14 -7.36 -2.41
CA VAL A 78 -6.48 -6.69 -3.53
C VAL A 78 -7.35 -6.80 -4.79
N GLY A 79 -7.93 -7.98 -5.06
CA GLY A 79 -8.88 -8.15 -6.15
C GLY A 79 -10.15 -7.27 -6.02
N ALA A 80 -10.58 -6.96 -4.80
CA ALA A 80 -11.72 -6.07 -4.57
C ALA A 80 -11.44 -4.61 -5.01
N PHE A 81 -10.18 -4.17 -5.01
CA PHE A 81 -9.83 -2.80 -5.42
C PHE A 81 -10.12 -2.51 -6.89
N GLU A 82 -10.24 -3.53 -7.75
CA GLU A 82 -10.75 -3.36 -9.12
C GLU A 82 -12.15 -2.73 -9.15
N SER A 83 -12.97 -2.98 -8.12
CA SER A 83 -14.31 -2.40 -7.98
C SER A 83 -14.31 -0.89 -7.70
N LEU A 84 -13.16 -0.29 -7.39
CA LEU A 84 -13.03 1.16 -7.23
C LEU A 84 -13.26 1.89 -8.57
N SER A 85 -13.01 1.22 -9.70
CA SER A 85 -13.28 1.76 -11.04
C SER A 85 -14.78 1.93 -11.34
N CYS A 86 -15.65 1.21 -10.64
CA CYS A 86 -17.10 1.27 -10.82
C CYS A 86 -17.73 2.57 -10.32
N MET A 87 -17.04 3.32 -9.45
CA MET A 87 -17.46 4.61 -8.86
C MET A 87 -18.77 4.60 -8.03
N SER A 88 -19.52 3.50 -8.04
CA SER A 88 -20.81 3.35 -7.35
C SER A 88 -21.18 1.87 -7.19
N GLY A 89 -22.23 1.60 -6.41
CA GLY A 89 -22.70 0.23 -6.16
C GLY A 89 -22.16 -0.39 -4.86
N ARG A 90 -22.59 -1.62 -4.58
CA ARG A 90 -22.27 -2.31 -3.33
C ARG A 90 -20.80 -2.71 -3.27
N ALA A 91 -20.28 -3.40 -4.31
CA ALA A 91 -18.87 -3.75 -4.41
C ALA A 91 -17.95 -2.52 -4.27
N TYR A 92 -18.25 -1.41 -4.97
CA TYR A 92 -17.50 -0.15 -4.82
C TYR A 92 -17.49 0.33 -3.37
N THR A 93 -18.67 0.46 -2.74
CA THR A 93 -18.79 0.94 -1.35
C THR A 93 -17.96 0.10 -0.38
N LYS A 94 -17.99 -1.22 -0.58
CA LYS A 94 -17.23 -2.16 0.25
C LYS A 94 -15.73 -2.13 -0.06
N ALA A 95 -15.32 -1.99 -1.32
CA ALA A 95 -13.92 -1.80 -1.69
C ALA A 95 -13.34 -0.51 -1.07
N VAL A 96 -14.10 0.58 -1.05
CA VAL A 96 -13.70 1.82 -0.35
C VAL A 96 -13.54 1.60 1.15
N SER A 97 -14.42 0.80 1.77
CA SER A 97 -14.31 0.45 3.19
C SER A 97 -13.05 -0.40 3.45
N ILE A 98 -12.79 -1.42 2.63
CA ILE A 98 -11.58 -2.26 2.72
C ILE A 98 -10.32 -1.41 2.60
N LEU A 99 -10.24 -0.55 1.57
CA LEU A 99 -9.10 0.32 1.31
C LEU A 99 -8.80 1.21 2.54
N ARG A 100 -9.84 1.89 3.04
CA ARG A 100 -9.74 2.73 4.23
C ARG A 100 -9.30 1.96 5.46
N THR A 101 -9.88 0.79 5.69
CA THR A 101 -9.54 -0.04 6.86
C THR A 101 -8.09 -0.50 6.79
N ILE A 102 -7.63 -1.03 5.65
CA ILE A 102 -6.24 -1.47 5.45
C ILE A 102 -5.26 -0.31 5.61
N SER A 103 -5.56 0.85 5.02
CA SER A 103 -4.77 2.08 5.15
C SER A 103 -4.66 2.52 6.61
N TYR A 104 -5.80 2.60 7.31
CA TYR A 104 -5.86 3.08 8.69
C TYR A 104 -5.19 2.13 9.68
N SER A 105 -5.44 0.83 9.56
CA SER A 105 -4.86 -0.19 10.45
C SER A 105 -3.44 -0.58 10.07
N GLN A 106 -2.92 -0.08 8.94
CA GLN A 106 -1.61 -0.43 8.38
C GLN A 106 -1.44 -1.94 8.15
N SER A 107 -2.54 -2.67 7.98
CA SER A 107 -2.49 -4.13 7.87
C SER A 107 -1.88 -4.61 6.55
N CYS A 108 -1.65 -3.71 5.59
CA CYS A 108 -0.92 -4.04 4.37
C CYS A 108 0.51 -4.50 4.63
N VAL A 109 1.14 -4.10 5.75
CA VAL A 109 2.50 -4.54 6.11
C VAL A 109 2.55 -6.05 6.37
N LEU A 110 1.45 -6.68 6.80
CA LEU A 110 1.37 -8.13 6.95
C LEU A 110 1.60 -8.87 5.62
N MET A 111 1.36 -8.24 4.46
CA MET A 111 1.69 -8.85 3.17
C MET A 111 3.20 -9.01 2.98
N LEU A 112 4.03 -8.16 3.60
CA LEU A 112 5.48 -8.28 3.61
C LEU A 112 5.90 -9.44 4.52
N ASP A 113 5.35 -9.53 5.73
CA ASP A 113 5.60 -10.64 6.66
C ASP A 113 5.24 -12.00 6.04
N LEU A 114 4.14 -12.03 5.28
CA LEU A 114 3.66 -13.22 4.56
C LEU A 114 4.36 -13.45 3.20
N ARG A 115 5.31 -12.59 2.81
CA ARG A 115 6.10 -12.63 1.57
C ARG A 115 5.28 -12.63 0.28
N MET A 116 4.24 -11.81 0.22
CA MET A 116 3.29 -11.73 -0.90
C MET A 116 3.68 -10.69 -1.96
N HIS A 117 4.95 -10.64 -2.37
CA HIS A 117 5.49 -9.59 -3.26
C HIS A 117 4.73 -9.47 -4.60
N ASP A 118 4.41 -10.60 -5.26
CA ASP A 118 3.62 -10.59 -6.50
C ASP A 118 2.25 -9.91 -6.33
N LEU A 119 1.59 -10.14 -5.18
CA LEU A 119 0.30 -9.54 -4.88
C LEU A 119 0.44 -8.05 -4.57
N ILE A 120 1.53 -7.65 -3.91
CA ILE A 120 1.87 -6.25 -3.67
C ILE A 120 2.07 -5.51 -4.99
N HIS A 121 2.85 -6.09 -5.91
CA HIS A 121 3.08 -5.53 -7.25
C HIS A 121 1.76 -5.41 -8.03
N GLN A 122 0.91 -6.44 -7.96
CA GLN A 122 -0.43 -6.40 -8.53
C GLN A 122 -1.27 -5.26 -7.92
N MET A 123 -1.24 -5.08 -6.60
CA MET A 123 -1.98 -4.01 -5.93
C MET A 123 -1.57 -2.62 -6.41
N PHE A 124 -0.26 -2.38 -6.56
CA PHE A 124 0.25 -1.11 -7.10
C PHE A 124 -0.26 -0.86 -8.52
N HIS A 125 -0.19 -1.87 -9.39
CA HIS A 125 -0.76 -1.78 -10.74
C HIS A 125 -2.26 -1.50 -10.70
N THR A 126 -3.03 -2.20 -9.87
CA THR A 126 -4.47 -1.97 -9.71
C THR A 126 -4.74 -0.53 -9.29
N PHE A 127 -4.03 0.04 -8.31
CA PHE A 127 -4.23 1.44 -7.91
C PHE A 127 -4.02 2.42 -9.06
N PHE A 128 -2.91 2.30 -9.81
CA PHE A 128 -2.67 3.13 -10.98
C PHE A 128 -3.71 2.94 -12.09
N ASN A 129 -4.21 1.72 -12.26
CA ASN A 129 -5.20 1.39 -13.30
C ASN A 129 -6.60 1.89 -12.95
N VAL A 130 -7.00 1.89 -11.68
CA VAL A 130 -8.37 2.21 -11.26
C VAL A 130 -8.56 3.66 -10.85
N ILE A 131 -7.51 4.37 -10.43
CA ILE A 131 -7.65 5.74 -9.91
C ILE A 131 -8.18 6.72 -10.98
N ARG A 132 -9.15 7.58 -10.60
CA ARG A 132 -9.79 8.56 -11.48
C ARG A 132 -9.94 9.91 -10.78
N ALA A 133 -10.06 10.99 -11.56
CA ALA A 133 -10.28 12.34 -11.04
C ALA A 133 -11.59 12.49 -10.25
N SER A 134 -12.54 11.58 -10.46
CA SER A 134 -13.82 11.49 -9.76
C SER A 134 -13.74 10.82 -8.39
N HIS A 135 -12.61 10.18 -8.04
CA HIS A 135 -12.44 9.65 -6.68
C HIS A 135 -12.31 10.78 -5.67
N SER A 136 -12.75 10.53 -4.44
CA SER A 136 -12.58 11.49 -3.35
C SER A 136 -11.11 11.54 -2.92
N ASN A 137 -10.67 12.68 -2.40
CA ASN A 137 -9.32 12.83 -1.85
C ASN A 137 -8.99 11.77 -0.78
N ALA A 138 -9.99 11.27 -0.05
CA ALA A 138 -9.78 10.20 0.93
C ALA A 138 -9.27 8.91 0.28
N ILE A 139 -9.85 8.50 -0.87
CA ILE A 139 -9.41 7.31 -1.61
C ILE A 139 -7.97 7.48 -2.08
N PHE A 140 -7.62 8.67 -2.58
CA PHE A 140 -6.24 9.00 -2.95
C PHE A 140 -5.28 8.86 -1.77
N SER A 141 -5.62 9.48 -0.65
CA SER A 141 -4.79 9.44 0.56
C SER A 141 -4.63 8.00 1.09
N ASP A 142 -5.68 7.18 1.00
CA ASP A 142 -5.60 5.78 1.43
C ASP A 142 -4.70 4.94 0.51
N MET A 143 -4.79 5.11 -0.82
CA MET A 143 -3.87 4.45 -1.76
C MET A 143 -2.42 4.88 -1.54
N GLU A 144 -2.17 6.20 -1.45
CA GLU A 144 -0.84 6.75 -1.22
C GLU A 144 -0.25 6.25 0.10
N ASN A 145 -1.06 6.19 1.16
CA ASN A 145 -0.61 5.72 2.47
C ASN A 145 -0.27 4.22 2.47
N ILE A 146 -1.03 3.38 1.77
CA ILE A 146 -0.71 1.96 1.61
C ILE A 146 0.58 1.79 0.83
N MET A 147 0.71 2.44 -0.32
CA MET A 147 1.92 2.35 -1.16
C MET A 147 3.15 2.82 -0.39
N ARG A 148 3.03 3.90 0.38
CA ARG A 148 4.06 4.37 1.30
C ARG A 148 4.48 3.29 2.29
N LEU A 149 3.51 2.68 2.99
CA LEU A 149 3.79 1.73 4.07
C LEU A 149 4.59 0.55 3.53
N ILE A 150 4.19 0.04 2.38
CA ILE A 150 4.90 -1.03 1.69
C ILE A 150 6.33 -0.59 1.34
N ILE A 151 6.53 0.52 0.63
CA ILE A 151 7.89 0.92 0.20
C ILE A 151 8.82 1.12 1.40
N ARG A 152 8.32 1.76 2.48
CA ARG A 152 9.14 2.06 3.66
C ARG A 152 9.49 0.80 4.46
N ASP A 153 8.57 -0.17 4.52
CA ASP A 153 8.72 -1.34 5.38
C ASP A 153 9.24 -2.58 4.60
N ASP A 154 9.35 -2.52 3.27
CA ASP A 154 9.94 -3.55 2.38
C ASP A 154 11.49 -3.44 2.35
N VAL A 155 12.13 -3.64 3.51
CA VAL A 155 13.57 -3.39 3.72
C VAL A 155 14.46 -4.56 3.29
N ASP A 156 13.90 -5.74 3.05
CA ASP A 156 14.66 -7.00 2.98
C ASP A 156 14.59 -7.73 1.61
N CYS A 157 13.98 -7.13 0.58
CA CYS A 157 13.80 -7.78 -0.73
C CYS A 157 14.20 -6.88 -1.91
N ASP A 158 15.48 -6.94 -2.29
CA ASP A 158 16.04 -6.20 -3.44
C ASP A 158 15.25 -6.40 -4.74
N GLU A 159 14.79 -7.63 -5.02
CA GLU A 159 14.00 -7.94 -6.22
C GLU A 159 12.63 -7.25 -6.19
N SER A 160 11.96 -7.25 -5.03
CA SER A 160 10.68 -6.55 -4.85
C SER A 160 10.85 -5.04 -4.97
N ALA A 161 11.87 -4.47 -4.31
CA ALA A 161 12.17 -3.05 -4.35
C ALA A 161 12.46 -2.57 -5.78
N LEU A 162 13.23 -3.35 -6.54
CA LEU A 162 13.49 -3.09 -7.96
C LEU A 162 12.20 -3.09 -8.81
N GLU A 163 11.31 -4.05 -8.57
CA GLU A 163 10.06 -4.13 -9.32
C GLU A 163 9.10 -3.00 -8.92
N LEU A 164 9.00 -2.64 -7.64
CA LEU A 164 8.26 -1.46 -7.19
C LEU A 164 8.78 -0.17 -7.83
N ALA A 165 10.10 0.00 -7.91
CA ALA A 165 10.74 1.12 -8.60
C ALA A 165 10.35 1.17 -10.08
N LYS A 166 10.39 0.04 -10.80
CA LYS A 166 9.93 -0.03 -12.20
C LYS A 166 8.47 0.35 -12.35
N ILE A 167 7.58 -0.15 -11.48
CA ILE A 167 6.14 0.13 -11.54
C ILE A 167 5.88 1.64 -11.38
N ILE A 168 6.56 2.28 -10.42
CA ILE A 168 6.44 3.72 -10.18
C ILE A 168 7.00 4.51 -11.36
N LEU A 169 8.22 4.19 -11.82
CA LEU A 169 8.86 4.88 -12.95
C LEU A 169 8.04 4.76 -14.24
N ALA A 170 7.47 3.59 -14.53
CA ALA A 170 6.62 3.38 -15.69
C ALA A 170 5.40 4.34 -15.69
N ASN A 171 4.85 4.67 -14.52
CA ASN A 171 3.76 5.63 -14.39
C ASN A 171 4.22 7.11 -14.44
N LEU A 172 5.52 7.37 -14.30
CA LEU A 172 6.13 8.71 -14.36
C LEU A 172 6.66 9.10 -15.73
N LYS A 173 6.43 8.32 -16.78
CA LYS A 173 6.72 8.74 -18.15
C LYS A 173 5.91 10.00 -18.51
N LYS A 174 6.54 11.00 -19.13
CA LYS A 174 5.90 12.28 -19.50
C LYS A 174 4.64 12.10 -20.35
N GLU A 175 4.58 11.08 -21.19
CA GLU A 175 3.37 10.77 -21.97
C GLU A 175 2.15 10.45 -21.08
N ASN A 176 2.38 9.81 -19.93
CA ASN A 176 1.32 9.45 -18.98
C ASN A 176 0.72 10.65 -18.28
N GLN A 177 1.42 11.80 -18.25
CA GLN A 177 0.89 13.05 -17.73
C GLN A 177 -0.40 13.48 -18.46
N ASN A 178 -0.53 13.13 -19.75
CA ASN A 178 -1.72 13.42 -20.55
C ASN A 178 -2.67 12.23 -20.65
N VAL A 179 -2.16 11.00 -20.68
CA VAL A 179 -2.97 9.77 -20.84
C VAL A 179 -3.72 9.41 -19.56
N SER A 180 -3.03 9.46 -18.41
CA SER A 180 -3.61 9.19 -17.10
C SER A 180 -3.05 10.19 -16.06
N PRO A 181 -3.48 11.47 -16.12
CA PRO A 181 -2.92 12.53 -15.29
C PRO A 181 -3.00 12.23 -13.79
N VAL A 182 -4.03 11.49 -13.40
CA VAL A 182 -4.33 11.15 -12.02
C VAL A 182 -3.44 10.02 -11.48
N ALA A 183 -3.22 8.98 -12.29
CA ALA A 183 -2.26 7.93 -11.94
C ALA A 183 -0.84 8.48 -11.92
N PHE A 184 -0.51 9.35 -12.88
CA PHE A 184 0.75 10.09 -12.90
C PHE A 184 0.94 10.91 -11.62
N GLN A 185 -0.10 11.63 -11.16
CA GLN A 185 -0.03 12.41 -9.92
C GLN A 185 0.12 11.52 -8.68
N LEU A 186 -0.56 10.38 -8.60
CA LEU A 186 -0.37 9.42 -7.51
C LEU A 186 1.09 8.92 -7.50
N ALA A 187 1.63 8.54 -8.67
CA ALA A 187 3.01 8.08 -8.79
C ALA A 187 4.01 9.18 -8.40
N GLU A 188 3.74 10.43 -8.80
CA GLU A 188 4.61 11.57 -8.50
C GLU A 188 4.65 11.86 -7.00
N ASN A 189 3.50 11.81 -6.32
CA ASN A 189 3.41 11.98 -4.87
C ASN A 189 4.16 10.86 -4.13
N THR A 190 3.96 9.60 -4.54
CA THR A 190 4.67 8.45 -3.96
C THR A 190 6.18 8.61 -4.17
N PHE A 191 6.61 8.90 -5.39
CA PHE A 191 8.03 9.04 -5.73
C PHE A 191 8.71 10.17 -4.96
N LYS A 192 8.12 11.38 -4.93
CA LYS A 192 8.67 12.54 -4.20
C LYS A 192 8.95 12.25 -2.73
N LYS A 193 8.20 11.32 -2.14
CA LYS A 193 8.24 11.06 -0.71
C LYS A 193 9.15 9.89 -0.34
N TYR A 194 9.41 8.96 -1.27
CA TYR A 194 10.17 7.72 -1.01
C TYR A 194 11.23 7.41 -2.07
N SER A 195 11.61 8.37 -2.91
CA SER A 195 12.70 8.17 -3.87
C SER A 195 14.01 7.77 -3.19
N ASN A 196 14.25 8.26 -1.97
CA ASN A 196 15.44 7.93 -1.19
C ASN A 196 15.41 6.47 -0.70
N ASP A 197 14.23 5.94 -0.35
CA ASP A 197 14.08 4.54 0.06
C ASP A 197 14.30 3.58 -1.13
N LEU A 198 14.14 4.07 -2.36
CA LEU A 198 14.33 3.31 -3.60
C LEU A 198 15.62 3.66 -4.35
N GLU A 199 16.45 4.56 -3.84
CA GLU A 199 17.54 5.23 -4.58
C GLU A 199 18.47 4.23 -5.29
N ASP A 200 18.88 3.19 -4.57
CA ASP A 200 19.78 2.13 -5.05
C ASP A 200 19.20 1.33 -6.24
N TYR A 201 17.88 1.35 -6.43
CA TYR A 201 17.17 0.59 -7.46
C TYR A 201 16.74 1.43 -8.66
N LEU A 202 16.71 2.76 -8.54
CA LEU A 202 16.14 3.62 -9.57
C LEU A 202 16.92 3.59 -10.89
N GLU A 203 18.26 3.53 -10.83
CA GLU A 203 19.08 3.44 -12.05
C GLU A 203 18.83 2.11 -12.77
N GLU A 204 18.89 0.99 -12.05
CA GLU A 204 18.63 -0.36 -12.57
C GLU A 204 17.21 -0.44 -13.18
N ALA A 205 16.20 0.08 -12.47
CA ALA A 205 14.82 0.12 -12.94
C ALA A 205 14.68 0.92 -14.24
N GLY A 206 15.31 2.10 -14.31
CA GLY A 206 15.35 2.92 -15.52
C GLY A 206 15.98 2.20 -16.72
N ARG A 207 17.10 1.48 -16.49
CA ARG A 207 17.75 0.66 -17.52
C ARG A 207 16.85 -0.47 -18.00
N CYS A 208 16.15 -1.17 -17.10
CA CYS A 208 15.22 -2.23 -17.48
C CYS A 208 14.05 -1.73 -18.32
N LEU A 209 13.53 -0.53 -18.02
CA LEU A 209 12.45 0.09 -18.79
C LEU A 209 12.92 0.59 -20.16
N GLY A 210 14.20 0.90 -20.32
CA GLY A 210 14.82 1.20 -21.61
C GLY A 210 14.47 2.59 -22.17
N PHE A 211 14.02 3.52 -21.32
CA PHE A 211 13.71 4.90 -21.71
C PHE A 211 14.80 5.88 -21.25
N PRO A 212 15.12 6.91 -22.06
CA PRO A 212 15.97 8.02 -21.63
C PRO A 212 15.41 8.71 -20.38
N VAL A 213 16.28 9.18 -19.48
CA VAL A 213 15.87 9.85 -18.23
C VAL A 213 15.03 11.10 -18.54
N GLU A 214 15.30 11.77 -19.66
CA GLU A 214 14.60 12.97 -20.11
C GLU A 214 13.13 12.73 -20.45
N ASP A 215 12.72 11.48 -20.70
CA ASP A 215 11.35 11.11 -21.00
C ASP A 215 10.49 10.90 -19.75
N TYR A 216 11.09 10.95 -18.55
CA TYR A 216 10.38 10.88 -17.27
C TYR A 216 10.03 12.26 -16.72
N ALA A 217 9.13 12.28 -15.73
CA ALA A 217 8.74 13.44 -14.95
C ALA A 217 9.95 14.20 -14.39
N GLU A 218 9.82 15.52 -14.21
CA GLU A 218 10.91 16.37 -13.71
C GLU A 218 11.47 15.87 -12.37
N VAL A 219 10.62 15.28 -11.52
CA VAL A 219 11.04 14.73 -10.22
C VAL A 219 12.04 13.57 -10.34
N VAL A 220 11.93 12.78 -11.42
CA VAL A 220 12.88 11.71 -11.73
C VAL A 220 14.15 12.33 -12.30
N VAL A 221 14.01 13.23 -13.27
CA VAL A 221 15.14 13.92 -13.91
C VAL A 221 16.01 14.64 -12.88
N SER A 222 15.41 15.32 -11.91
CA SER A 222 16.14 16.06 -10.89
C SER A 222 16.96 15.19 -9.96
N LEU A 223 16.57 13.92 -9.78
CA LEU A 223 17.29 12.99 -8.91
C LEU A 223 18.55 12.44 -9.58
N PHE A 224 18.50 12.21 -10.90
CA PHE A 224 19.64 11.72 -11.68
C PHE A 224 20.57 12.83 -12.17
N ARG A 225 20.24 14.09 -11.91
CA ARG A 225 21.11 15.21 -12.24
C ARG A 225 22.16 15.32 -11.13
N ASP A 226 23.43 15.09 -11.47
CA ASP A 226 24.54 15.35 -10.55
C ASP A 226 24.36 16.71 -9.87
N PRO A 227 24.65 16.85 -8.56
CA PRO A 227 24.67 18.15 -7.93
C PRO A 227 25.67 19.01 -8.69
N THR A 228 25.18 20.02 -9.40
CA THR A 228 26.04 21.00 -10.07
C THR A 228 27.03 21.52 -9.04
N PRO A 229 28.35 21.51 -9.30
CA PRO A 229 29.31 22.09 -8.37
C PRO A 229 28.88 23.54 -8.14
N SER A 230 28.57 23.87 -6.89
CA SER A 230 28.27 25.23 -6.46
C SER A 230 29.36 26.16 -6.99
N GLU A 231 28.97 27.26 -7.64
CA GLU A 231 29.85 28.31 -8.15
C GLU A 231 30.57 29.12 -7.03
N ASP A 232 30.92 28.50 -5.92
CA ASP A 232 31.80 29.05 -4.87
C ASP A 232 33.25 28.58 -5.04
N MET A 233 33.67 28.33 -6.30
CA MET A 233 35.05 28.03 -6.64
C MET A 233 35.63 29.10 -7.58
N VAL A 234 35.66 30.35 -7.11
CA VAL A 234 36.40 31.49 -7.67
C VAL A 234 36.85 32.34 -6.46
N CYS A 235 38.00 32.13 -5.84
CA CYS A 235 39.39 32.50 -6.18
C CYS A 235 40.21 32.01 -4.96
N ILE A 236 41.48 31.62 -5.01
CA ILE A 236 42.64 32.40 -5.48
C ILE A 236 43.73 31.40 -5.87
N SER A 237 44.12 31.40 -7.14
CA SER A 237 45.52 31.18 -7.52
C SER A 237 45.98 32.41 -8.29
N SER A 238 46.90 33.20 -7.73
CA SER A 238 48.12 33.67 -8.42
C SER A 238 48.92 34.66 -7.56
N CYS A 239 50.22 34.31 -7.38
CA CYS A 239 51.43 35.14 -7.28
C CYS A 239 51.57 36.08 -6.06
N GLU A 240 52.66 36.11 -5.29
CA GLU A 240 54.09 35.81 -5.51
C GLU A 240 54.70 34.95 -4.38
#